data_AF-A0A9E3L0D3-F1
#
_entry.id   AF-A0A9E3L0D3-F1
#
_cell.length_a   1.000
_cell.length_b   1.000
_cell.length_c   1.000
_cell.angle_alpha   90.00
_cell.angle_beta   90.00
_cell.angle_gamma   90.00
#
_symmetry.space_group_name_H-M   'P 1'
#
loop_
_entity.id
_entity.type
_entity.pdbx_description
1 polymer ?
#
loop_
_entity_poly.entity_id
_entity_poly.type
_entity_poly.pdbx_seq_one_letter_code
_entity_poly.pdbx_strand_id
1 'polypeptide(L)'
;MTKLILPLLIISVCFAACDGNDAKKEICDNGIDDDNDSFIDCEDLDCLKSSVSECDCTDGIDNDNNGFTDCKDMACLNSTEIECNCADGIDNDNDSFVDCADLDCQNSPLVECNCDDGVDNDSDGLTDCEDSDCDC
;
A
#
# COMPACT_ATOMS: atom_id res chain seq x y z
N MET A 1 -26.53 66.47 4.26
CA MET A 1 -27.23 65.59 3.30
C MET A 1 -26.20 64.60 2.79
N THR A 2 -26.54 63.30 2.83
CA THR A 2 -25.92 62.15 2.12
C THR A 2 -24.44 61.84 2.42
N LYS A 3 -24.02 60.60 2.71
CA LYS A 3 -24.66 59.28 2.79
C LYS A 3 -23.73 58.37 3.62
N LEU A 4 -24.35 57.58 4.48
CA LEU A 4 -23.85 56.33 5.04
C LEU A 4 -23.58 55.32 3.89
N ILE A 5 -22.58 54.45 4.00
CA ILE A 5 -22.62 52.96 3.88
C ILE A 5 -21.16 52.45 3.82
N LEU A 6 -20.84 51.54 4.74
CA LEU A 6 -19.60 50.77 4.87
C LEU A 6 -19.60 49.58 3.88
N PRO A 7 -18.49 49.20 3.22
CA PRO A 7 -18.33 47.84 2.74
C PRO A 7 -17.27 47.11 3.60
N LEU A 8 -17.80 46.21 4.44
CA LEU A 8 -17.29 44.88 4.74
C LEU A 8 -15.82 44.58 4.35
N LEU A 9 -14.95 44.53 5.36
CA LEU A 9 -13.94 43.48 5.52
C LEU A 9 -14.59 42.13 5.24
N ILE A 10 -14.23 41.37 4.20
CA ILE A 10 -14.06 39.89 4.24
C ILE A 10 -13.21 39.47 3.03
N ILE A 11 -11.97 39.05 3.33
CA ILE A 11 -11.17 37.95 2.75
C ILE A 11 -11.36 37.71 1.24
N SER A 12 -10.27 37.87 0.48
CA SER A 12 -10.09 37.19 -0.81
C SER A 12 -10.23 35.69 -0.55
N VAL A 13 -11.47 35.20 -0.61
CA VAL A 13 -11.71 33.78 -0.79
C VAL A 13 -11.22 33.55 -2.21
N CYS A 14 -10.01 33.01 -2.32
CA CYS A 14 -9.71 32.15 -3.45
C CYS A 14 -10.76 31.05 -3.41
N PHE A 15 -11.94 31.33 -3.97
CA PHE A 15 -12.67 30.34 -4.71
C PHE A 15 -11.76 30.04 -5.90
N ALA A 16 -10.72 29.24 -5.65
CA ALA A 16 -10.34 28.26 -6.64
C ALA A 16 -11.63 27.44 -6.82
N ALA A 17 -12.46 27.88 -7.76
CA ALA A 17 -13.28 26.95 -8.48
C ALA A 17 -12.26 25.92 -8.98
N CYS A 18 -12.29 24.72 -8.41
CA CYS A 18 -11.88 23.55 -9.16
C CYS A 18 -12.85 23.51 -10.34
N ASP A 19 -12.50 24.24 -11.40
CA ASP A 19 -13.17 24.17 -12.68
C ASP A 19 -13.11 22.71 -13.10
N GLY A 20 -14.29 22.11 -13.27
CA GLY A 20 -14.44 20.76 -13.78
C GLY A 20 -13.85 20.66 -15.18
N ASN A 21 -12.59 20.26 -15.25
CA ASN A 21 -11.84 20.13 -16.48
C ASN A 21 -11.05 18.83 -16.39
N ASP A 22 -11.60 17.75 -16.95
CA ASP A 22 -10.94 16.45 -17.14
C ASP A 22 -9.83 16.21 -16.12
N ALA A 23 -10.19 15.95 -14.86
CA ALA A 23 -9.22 15.39 -13.93
C ALA A 23 -8.73 14.13 -14.62
N LYS A 24 -7.46 14.14 -15.03
CA LYS A 24 -6.88 12.96 -15.64
C LYS A 24 -7.04 11.87 -14.61
N LYS A 25 -7.49 10.70 -15.04
CA LYS A 25 -7.65 9.59 -14.12
C LYS A 25 -6.26 9.16 -13.66
N GLU A 26 -6.07 9.07 -12.35
CA GLU A 26 -4.85 8.50 -11.78
C GLU A 26 -4.70 7.02 -12.17
N ILE A 27 -3.47 6.62 -12.49
CA ILE A 27 -3.08 5.22 -12.68
C ILE A 27 -2.33 4.79 -11.42
N CYS A 28 -3.02 4.06 -10.56
CA CYS A 28 -2.64 3.84 -9.16
C CYS A 28 -1.47 2.87 -8.89
N ASP A 29 -0.66 2.55 -9.90
CA ASP A 29 0.36 1.51 -9.87
C ASP A 29 1.60 1.81 -10.73
N ASN A 30 1.85 3.08 -11.08
CA ASN A 30 2.89 3.44 -12.05
C ASN A 30 4.00 4.37 -11.53
N GLY A 31 3.92 4.82 -10.28
CA GLY A 31 4.92 5.66 -9.63
C GLY A 31 4.95 7.10 -10.12
N ILE A 32 3.88 7.58 -10.77
CA ILE A 32 3.78 8.92 -11.36
C ILE A 32 2.45 9.54 -10.96
N ASP A 33 2.49 10.81 -10.58
CA ASP A 33 1.32 11.68 -10.42
C ASP A 33 0.68 11.96 -11.80
N ASP A 34 -0.25 11.12 -12.22
CA ASP A 34 -0.91 11.18 -13.53
C ASP A 34 -1.95 12.31 -13.60
N ASP A 35 -2.58 12.63 -12.48
CA ASP A 35 -3.59 13.67 -12.36
C ASP A 35 -3.04 15.08 -12.06
N ASN A 36 -1.78 15.18 -11.64
CA ASN A 36 -1.01 16.36 -11.26
C ASN A 36 -1.52 17.05 -9.98
N ASP A 37 -2.08 16.30 -9.03
CA ASP A 37 -2.54 16.80 -7.73
C ASP A 37 -1.48 16.71 -6.60
N SER A 38 -0.28 16.22 -6.94
CA SER A 38 0.90 16.01 -6.09
C SER A 38 0.89 14.75 -5.23
N PHE A 39 -0.10 13.88 -5.39
CA PHE A 39 -0.10 12.53 -4.84
C PHE A 39 0.23 11.52 -5.94
N ILE A 40 0.74 10.35 -5.54
CA ILE A 40 1.18 9.30 -6.47
C ILE A 40 0.52 8.01 -5.97
N ASP A 41 0.03 7.18 -6.88
CA ASP A 41 -0.42 5.82 -6.60
C ASP A 41 -1.29 5.69 -5.31
N CYS A 42 -0.88 4.87 -4.34
CA CYS A 42 -1.64 4.62 -3.11
C CYS A 42 -1.67 5.80 -2.14
N GLU A 43 -0.74 6.75 -2.27
CA GLU A 43 -0.82 8.02 -1.56
C GLU A 43 -1.89 8.97 -2.14
N ASP A 44 -2.43 8.67 -3.33
CA ASP A 44 -3.50 9.42 -3.98
C ASP A 44 -4.90 8.99 -3.49
N LEU A 45 -5.71 9.97 -3.08
CA LEU A 45 -7.10 9.76 -2.66
C LEU A 45 -8.02 9.29 -3.81
N ASP A 46 -7.65 9.60 -5.06
CA ASP A 46 -8.35 9.12 -6.25
C ASP A 46 -8.10 7.62 -6.50
N CYS A 47 -7.12 7.02 -5.79
CA CYS A 47 -6.83 5.59 -5.81
C CYS A 47 -7.56 4.75 -4.76
N LEU A 48 -8.21 5.37 -3.76
CA LEU A 48 -8.98 4.67 -2.70
C LEU A 48 -10.14 3.78 -3.19
N LYS A 49 -10.48 3.82 -4.48
CA LYS A 49 -11.53 2.99 -5.10
C LYS A 49 -11.05 2.31 -6.38
N SER A 50 -9.74 2.31 -6.62
CA SER A 50 -9.17 1.73 -7.82
C SER A 50 -9.13 0.22 -7.67
N SER A 51 -9.72 -0.50 -8.63
CA SER A 51 -9.69 -1.96 -8.68
C SER A 51 -8.36 -2.49 -9.26
N VAL A 52 -7.26 -1.78 -9.02
CA VAL A 52 -5.97 -2.03 -9.69
C VAL A 52 -4.79 -1.98 -8.73
N SER A 53 -5.00 -1.57 -7.48
CA SER A 53 -3.93 -1.49 -6.49
C SER A 53 -4.45 -1.86 -5.11
N GLU A 54 -3.73 -2.76 -4.43
CA GLU A 54 -3.93 -3.10 -3.02
C GLU A 54 -3.12 -2.10 -2.17
N CYS A 55 -3.81 -1.08 -1.67
CA CYS A 55 -3.16 0.03 -0.95
C CYS A 55 -3.16 -0.13 0.57
N ASP A 56 -3.96 -1.05 1.13
CA ASP A 56 -3.91 -1.39 2.55
C ASP A 56 -3.55 -2.87 2.66
N CYS A 57 -2.27 -3.13 2.92
CA CYS A 57 -1.75 -4.48 2.92
C CYS A 57 -1.99 -5.23 4.24
N THR A 58 -2.87 -4.73 5.10
CA THR A 58 -3.07 -5.25 6.46
C THR A 58 -4.55 -5.34 6.91
N ASP A 59 -5.51 -4.95 6.07
CA ASP A 59 -6.92 -4.86 6.46
C ASP A 59 -7.74 -6.14 6.21
N GLY A 60 -7.16 -7.14 5.53
CA GLY A 60 -7.83 -8.39 5.19
C GLY A 60 -8.89 -8.26 4.10
N ILE A 61 -8.89 -7.15 3.35
CA ILE A 61 -9.78 -6.87 2.24
C ILE A 61 -9.00 -7.02 0.93
N ASP A 62 -9.74 -7.35 -0.13
CA ASP A 62 -9.24 -7.40 -1.51
C ASP A 62 -9.66 -6.07 -2.16
N ASN A 63 -8.83 -5.04 -2.01
CA ASN A 63 -9.16 -3.66 -2.40
C ASN A 63 -9.14 -3.49 -3.93
N ASP A 64 -8.37 -4.32 -4.63
CA ASP A 64 -8.29 -4.32 -6.08
C ASP A 64 -9.27 -5.31 -6.77
N ASN A 65 -9.89 -6.22 -5.99
CA ASN A 65 -10.82 -7.28 -6.41
C ASN A 65 -10.19 -8.35 -7.32
N ASN A 66 -8.90 -8.64 -7.17
CA ASN A 66 -8.17 -9.65 -7.94
C ASN A 66 -8.26 -11.07 -7.33
N GLY A 67 -8.81 -11.20 -6.13
CA GLY A 67 -8.98 -12.46 -5.39
C GLY A 67 -7.90 -12.75 -4.35
N PHE A 68 -6.94 -11.86 -4.16
CA PHE A 68 -5.89 -11.91 -3.14
C PHE A 68 -6.09 -10.77 -2.13
N THR A 69 -5.51 -10.91 -0.94
CA THR A 69 -5.67 -9.96 0.17
C THR A 69 -4.33 -9.78 0.85
N ASP A 70 -3.99 -8.56 1.27
CA ASP A 70 -2.78 -8.26 2.06
C ASP A 70 -1.49 -8.81 1.38
N CYS A 71 -0.55 -9.37 2.16
CA CYS A 71 0.67 -10.01 1.64
C CYS A 71 0.46 -11.24 0.74
N LYS A 72 -0.77 -11.72 0.55
CA LYS A 72 -1.05 -12.71 -0.51
C LYS A 72 -1.22 -12.05 -1.87
N ASP A 73 -1.44 -10.74 -1.90
CA ASP A 73 -1.47 -9.93 -3.10
C ASP A 73 -0.05 -9.51 -3.50
N MET A 74 0.28 -9.67 -4.79
CA MET A 74 1.58 -9.24 -5.32
C MET A 74 1.75 -7.72 -5.36
N ALA A 75 0.65 -6.94 -5.33
CA ALA A 75 0.71 -5.50 -5.21
C ALA A 75 1.35 -5.05 -3.87
N CYS A 76 1.28 -5.90 -2.84
CA CYS A 76 1.84 -5.61 -1.51
C CYS A 76 3.33 -5.93 -1.34
N LEU A 77 4.02 -6.50 -2.34
CA LEU A 77 5.42 -6.95 -2.20
C LEU A 77 6.39 -5.84 -1.79
N ASN A 78 6.11 -4.59 -2.15
CA ASN A 78 6.96 -3.44 -1.80
C ASN A 78 6.25 -2.47 -0.85
N SER A 79 5.28 -2.97 -0.07
CA SER A 79 4.58 -2.16 0.92
C SER A 79 5.56 -1.62 1.94
N THR A 80 5.38 -0.36 2.34
CA THR A 80 6.13 0.24 3.45
C THR A 80 5.42 0.08 4.80
N GLU A 81 4.25 -0.58 4.81
CA GLU A 81 3.44 -0.76 6.03
C GLU A 81 3.67 -2.12 6.71
N ILE A 82 4.10 -3.12 5.93
CA ILE A 82 4.30 -4.50 6.35
C ILE A 82 5.29 -5.15 5.39
N GLU A 83 6.23 -5.94 5.92
CA GLU A 83 7.15 -6.72 5.09
C GLU A 83 6.42 -7.94 4.49
N CYS A 84 6.16 -7.90 3.18
CA CYS A 84 5.54 -9.02 2.45
C CYS A 84 6.54 -9.79 1.58
N ASN A 85 7.71 -9.23 1.26
CA ASN A 85 8.72 -9.86 0.41
C ASN A 85 9.85 -10.44 1.25
N CYS A 86 9.51 -11.50 1.97
CA CYS A 86 10.32 -12.07 3.04
C CYS A 86 11.57 -12.86 2.61
N ALA A 87 12.06 -12.68 1.38
CA ALA A 87 13.21 -13.41 0.86
C ALA A 87 14.05 -12.62 -0.15
N ASP A 88 13.89 -11.29 -0.24
CA ASP A 88 14.62 -10.46 -1.20
C ASP A 88 15.89 -9.80 -0.62
N GLY A 89 16.12 -9.91 0.69
CA GLY A 89 17.26 -9.33 1.38
C GLY A 89 17.14 -7.83 1.64
N ILE A 90 15.94 -7.27 1.52
CA ILE A 90 15.61 -5.86 1.72
C ILE A 90 14.64 -5.73 2.91
N ASP A 91 14.68 -4.57 3.55
CA ASP A 91 13.75 -4.12 4.59
C ASP A 91 12.74 -3.19 3.89
N ASN A 92 11.63 -3.74 3.42
CA ASN A 92 10.65 -3.06 2.57
C ASN A 92 9.74 -2.14 3.41
N ASP A 93 9.50 -2.48 4.68
CA ASP A 93 8.70 -1.69 5.61
C ASP A 93 9.53 -0.64 6.40
N ASN A 94 10.85 -0.73 6.34
CA ASN A 94 11.83 0.13 6.99
C ASN A 94 11.81 0.07 8.53
N ASP A 95 11.45 -1.08 9.12
CA ASP A 95 11.42 -1.28 10.56
C ASP A 95 12.78 -1.75 11.15
N SER A 96 13.79 -1.95 10.28
CA SER A 96 15.15 -2.45 10.53
C SER A 96 15.31 -3.96 10.63
N PHE A 97 14.25 -4.74 10.41
CA PHE A 97 14.32 -6.18 10.23
C PHE A 97 14.23 -6.52 8.72
N VAL A 98 14.67 -7.71 8.35
CA VAL A 98 14.84 -8.12 6.94
C VAL A 98 14.44 -9.57 6.82
N ASP A 99 13.64 -9.91 5.81
CA ASP A 99 13.23 -11.29 5.48
C ASP A 99 12.70 -12.04 6.72
N CYS A 100 13.03 -13.32 6.89
CA CYS A 100 12.66 -14.11 8.07
C CYS A 100 13.21 -13.60 9.42
N ALA A 101 14.07 -12.58 9.45
CA ALA A 101 14.39 -11.90 10.71
C ALA A 101 13.32 -10.87 11.12
N ASP A 102 12.43 -10.53 10.20
CA ASP A 102 11.25 -9.70 10.39
C ASP A 102 10.10 -10.47 11.04
N LEU A 103 9.38 -9.81 11.95
CA LEU A 103 8.22 -10.40 12.60
C LEU A 103 7.00 -10.48 11.67
N ASP A 104 6.91 -9.60 10.68
CA ASP A 104 5.83 -9.58 9.71
C ASP A 104 5.90 -10.78 8.75
N CYS A 105 7.11 -11.32 8.57
CA CYS A 105 7.37 -12.50 7.75
C CYS A 105 7.04 -13.85 8.40
N GLN A 106 6.72 -13.90 9.68
CA GLN A 106 6.51 -15.19 10.40
C GLN A 106 5.39 -16.08 9.84
N ASN A 107 4.42 -15.49 9.12
CA ASN A 107 3.33 -16.23 8.47
C ASN A 107 3.26 -15.90 6.97
N SER A 108 4.41 -15.63 6.36
CA SER A 108 4.47 -15.31 4.95
C SER A 108 3.92 -16.48 4.12
N PRO A 109 3.04 -16.21 3.14
CA PRO A 109 2.57 -17.23 2.21
C PRO A 109 3.59 -17.56 1.10
N LEU A 110 4.78 -16.97 1.15
CA LEU A 110 5.80 -17.05 0.09
C LEU A 110 7.10 -17.71 0.53
N VAL A 111 7.34 -17.84 1.84
CA VAL A 111 8.58 -18.39 2.39
C VAL A 111 8.33 -18.99 3.77
N GLU A 112 8.91 -20.16 4.04
CA GLU A 112 8.90 -20.78 5.36
C GLU A 112 9.98 -20.17 6.28
N CYS A 113 9.55 -19.39 7.28
CA CYS A 113 10.44 -18.80 8.28
C CYS A 113 10.47 -19.54 9.62
N ASN A 114 9.48 -20.41 9.89
CA ASN A 114 9.34 -21.17 11.11
C ASN A 114 9.76 -22.63 10.95
N CYS A 115 11.08 -22.85 10.91
CA CYS A 115 11.67 -24.11 10.50
C CYS A 115 11.72 -25.24 11.54
N ASP A 116 10.92 -25.17 12.62
CA ASP A 116 10.93 -26.21 13.66
C ASP A 116 9.57 -26.45 14.37
N ASP A 117 8.46 -26.01 13.78
CA ASP A 117 7.12 -26.13 14.37
C ASP A 117 6.26 -27.28 13.82
N GLY A 118 6.72 -27.94 12.74
CA GLY A 118 6.02 -29.04 12.08
C GLY A 118 4.83 -28.61 11.23
N VAL A 119 4.76 -27.33 10.85
CA VAL A 119 3.74 -26.73 10.00
C VAL A 119 4.40 -26.32 8.66
N ASP A 120 3.57 -26.21 7.63
CA ASP A 120 3.89 -25.76 6.28
C ASP A 120 3.28 -24.36 6.16
N ASN A 121 4.02 -23.33 6.58
CA ASN A 121 3.50 -21.97 6.77
C ASN A 121 3.34 -21.23 5.45
N ASP A 122 4.11 -21.59 4.43
CA ASP A 122 4.00 -21.05 3.08
C ASP A 122 3.10 -21.89 2.15
N SER A 123 2.70 -23.10 2.59
CA SER A 123 1.81 -24.02 1.90
C SER A 123 2.36 -24.59 0.58
N ASP A 124 3.68 -24.73 0.46
CA ASP A 124 4.35 -25.29 -0.72
C ASP A 124 4.35 -26.85 -0.72
N GLY A 125 4.04 -27.45 0.44
CA GLY A 125 3.95 -28.89 0.65
C GLY A 125 5.15 -29.52 1.37
N LEU A 126 6.13 -28.72 1.79
CA LEU A 126 7.24 -29.12 2.65
C LEU A 126 7.06 -28.52 4.06
N THR A 127 7.82 -29.03 5.03
CA THR A 127 7.71 -28.58 6.43
C THR A 127 9.09 -28.53 7.04
N ASP A 128 9.36 -27.52 7.86
CA ASP A 128 10.60 -27.38 8.63
C ASP A 128 11.87 -27.60 7.75
N CYS A 129 12.84 -28.37 8.24
CA CYS A 129 14.06 -28.71 7.51
C CYS A 129 13.88 -29.60 6.26
N GLU A 130 12.66 -30.04 5.95
CA GLU A 130 12.37 -30.64 4.64
C GLU A 130 12.07 -29.58 3.59
N ASP A 131 11.78 -28.35 4.03
CA ASP A 131 11.58 -27.16 3.23
C ASP A 131 12.91 -26.59 2.70
N SER A 132 12.90 -26.06 1.47
CA SER A 132 14.07 -25.43 0.87
C SER A 132 14.32 -24.00 1.32
N ASP A 133 13.32 -23.37 1.92
CA ASP A 133 13.40 -22.01 2.46
C ASP A 133 14.04 -22.00 3.86
N CYS A 134 14.04 -23.17 4.50
CA CYS A 134 14.67 -23.39 5.79
C CYS A 134 16.17 -23.67 5.71
N ASP A 135 16.96 -22.77 6.32
CA ASP A 135 18.39 -22.97 6.53
C ASP A 135 18.65 -23.86 7.77
N CYS A 136 18.56 -25.18 7.56
CA CYS A 136 18.95 -26.24 8.49
C CYS A 136 20.34 -26.86 8.15
#